data_AF-A0A7V6MXK1-F1
#
_entry.id   AF-A0A7V6MXK1-F1
#
_cell.length_a   1.000
_cell.length_b   1.000
_cell.length_c   1.000
_cell.angle_alpha   90.00
_cell.angle_beta   90.00
_cell.angle_gamma   90.00
#
_symmetry.space_group_name_H-M   'P 1'
#
loop_
_entity.id
_entity.type
_entity.pdbx_description
1 polymer ?
#
loop_
_entity_poly.entity_id
_entity_poly.type
_entity_poly.pdbx_seq_one_letter_code
_entity_poly.pdbx_strand_id
1 'polypeptide(L)'
;MNPPILDFASFMLTYKENLKNLADSIKDVESQVDDNLQQALLKSSSLIKLNKDIKEIGLINEALADIPEDGNHLAKKKLLTSLRRKIFESQFLLIDEIKKSMLKAAEAMTDAGNGITLMSNFNRMIKAVDKFEEKV
;
A
#
# COMPACT_ATOMS: atom_id res chain seq x y z
N MET A 1 36.99 -2.03 -42.61
CA MET A 1 35.66 -2.36 -42.05
C MET A 1 34.66 -1.36 -42.61
N ASN A 2 33.51 -1.82 -43.11
CA ASN A 2 32.52 -0.96 -43.77
C ASN A 2 31.69 -0.22 -42.70
N PRO A 3 31.60 1.14 -42.73
CA PRO A 3 30.83 1.94 -41.77
C PRO A 3 29.39 1.45 -41.50
N PRO A 4 28.62 0.98 -42.52
CA PRO A 4 27.23 0.53 -42.32
C PRO A 4 27.07 -0.68 -41.39
N ILE A 5 28.10 -1.53 -41.29
CA ILE A 5 28.06 -2.73 -40.44
C ILE A 5 28.22 -2.35 -38.96
N LEU A 6 29.01 -1.30 -38.68
CA LEU A 6 29.24 -0.80 -37.33
C LEU A 6 27.99 -0.09 -36.78
N ASP A 7 27.36 0.75 -37.62
CA ASP A 7 26.11 1.44 -37.27
C ASP A 7 24.98 0.43 -37.02
N PHE A 8 24.86 -0.59 -37.88
CA PHE A 8 23.89 -1.66 -37.69
C PHE A 8 24.12 -2.46 -36.40
N ALA A 9 25.39 -2.77 -36.07
CA ALA A 9 25.73 -3.43 -34.81
C ALA A 9 25.39 -2.57 -33.58
N SER A 10 25.62 -1.26 -33.66
CA SER A 10 25.24 -0.30 -32.61
C SER A 10 23.71 -0.27 -32.40
N PHE A 11 22.93 -0.16 -33.49
CA PHE A 11 21.48 -0.24 -33.44
C PHE A 11 20.98 -1.54 -32.81
N MET A 12 21.57 -2.68 -33.17
CA MET A 12 21.20 -3.98 -32.62
C MET A 12 21.52 -4.10 -31.12
N LEU A 13 22.62 -3.51 -30.64
CA LEU A 13 22.96 -3.47 -29.22
C LEU A 13 21.98 -2.61 -28.44
N THR A 14 21.67 -1.40 -28.92
CA THR A 14 20.66 -0.53 -28.32
C THR A 14 19.28 -1.19 -28.30
N TYR A 15 18.89 -1.86 -29.39
CA TYR A 15 17.62 -2.58 -29.46
C TYR A 15 17.57 -3.74 -28.46
N LYS A 16 18.65 -4.52 -28.34
CA LYS A 16 18.78 -5.58 -27.34
C LYS A 16 18.67 -5.05 -25.91
N GLU A 17 19.30 -3.92 -25.62
CA GLU A 17 19.23 -3.28 -24.31
C GLU A 17 17.84 -2.76 -24.00
N ASN A 18 17.17 -2.15 -24.98
CA ASN A 18 15.77 -1.72 -24.86
C ASN A 18 14.82 -2.90 -24.63
N LEU A 19 15.00 -4.02 -25.33
CA LEU A 19 14.21 -5.24 -25.12
C LEU A 19 14.43 -5.82 -23.72
N LYS A 20 15.68 -5.80 -23.22
CA LYS A 20 15.98 -6.24 -21.87
C LYS A 20 15.29 -5.34 -20.83
N ASN A 21 15.43 -4.03 -20.98
CA ASN A 21 14.79 -3.05 -20.08
C ASN A 21 13.27 -3.19 -20.10
N LEU A 22 12.67 -3.45 -21.28
CA LEU A 22 11.24 -3.71 -21.41
C LEU A 22 10.82 -5.00 -20.70
N ALA A 23 11.58 -6.09 -20.86
CA ALA A 23 11.30 -7.36 -20.20
C ALA A 23 11.39 -7.23 -18.67
N ASP A 24 12.40 -6.53 -18.16
CA ASP A 24 12.57 -6.26 -16.74
C ASP A 24 11.41 -5.38 -16.22
N SER A 25 11.01 -4.35 -16.98
CA SER A 25 9.85 -3.49 -16.63
C SER A 25 8.53 -4.24 -16.61
N ILE A 26 8.31 -5.17 -17.56
CA ILE A 26 7.10 -6.03 -17.56
C ILE A 26 7.06 -6.89 -16.31
N LYS A 27 8.20 -7.51 -15.94
CA LYS A 27 8.30 -8.34 -14.75
C LYS A 27 8.05 -7.56 -13.46
N ASP A 28 8.57 -6.33 -13.38
CA ASP A 28 8.31 -5.44 -12.24
C ASP A 28 6.82 -5.08 -12.14
N VAL A 29 6.16 -4.78 -13.27
CA VAL A 29 4.72 -4.51 -13.30
C VAL A 29 3.92 -5.74 -12.87
N GLU A 30 4.27 -6.94 -13.35
CA GLU A 30 3.60 -8.19 -12.95
C GLU A 30 3.71 -8.43 -11.44
N SER A 31 4.90 -8.24 -10.86
CA SER A 31 5.11 -8.38 -9.41
C SER A 31 4.27 -7.36 -8.63
N GLN A 32 4.26 -6.10 -9.06
CA GLN A 32 3.46 -5.06 -8.41
C GLN A 32 1.96 -5.34 -8.48
N VAL A 33 1.47 -5.89 -9.60
CA VAL A 33 0.06 -6.27 -9.75
C VAL A 33 -0.31 -7.39 -8.79
N ASP A 34 0.53 -8.43 -8.67
CA ASP A 34 0.28 -9.55 -7.75
C ASP A 34 0.25 -9.07 -6.29
N ASP A 35 1.25 -8.30 -5.87
CA ASP A 35 1.32 -7.72 -4.52
C ASP A 35 0.10 -6.86 -4.22
N ASN A 36 -0.31 -6.00 -5.16
CA ASN A 36 -1.48 -5.14 -5.00
C ASN A 36 -2.78 -5.95 -4.90
N LEU A 37 -2.92 -7.01 -5.69
CA LEU A 37 -4.08 -7.89 -5.65
C LEU A 37 -4.17 -8.63 -4.32
N GLN A 38 -3.07 -9.24 -3.85
CA GLN A 38 -3.02 -9.92 -2.56
C GLN A 38 -3.38 -8.96 -1.41
N GLN A 39 -2.83 -7.75 -1.43
CA GLN A 39 -3.13 -6.73 -0.43
C GLN A 39 -4.58 -6.26 -0.47
N ALA A 40 -5.17 -6.09 -1.65
CA ALA A 40 -6.57 -5.72 -1.80
C ALA A 40 -7.51 -6.81 -1.27
N LEU A 41 -7.20 -8.09 -1.53
CA LEU A 41 -7.96 -9.23 -1.02
C LEU A 41 -7.89 -9.33 0.50
N LEU A 42 -6.70 -9.15 1.10
CA LEU A 42 -6.52 -9.12 2.55
C LEU A 42 -7.33 -7.99 3.18
N LYS A 43 -7.23 -6.77 2.63
CA LYS A 43 -7.99 -5.60 3.10
C LYS A 43 -9.50 -5.83 3.01
N SER A 44 -9.97 -6.37 1.88
CA SER A 44 -11.38 -6.71 1.68
C SER A 44 -11.86 -7.72 2.72
N SER A 45 -11.09 -8.78 2.97
CA SER A 45 -11.41 -9.78 4.00
C SER A 45 -11.51 -9.19 5.41
N SER A 46 -10.54 -8.35 5.80
CA SER A 46 -10.56 -7.63 7.09
C SER A 46 -11.78 -6.72 7.21
N LEU A 47 -12.13 -5.98 6.15
CA LEU A 47 -13.30 -5.09 6.13
C LEU A 47 -14.62 -5.88 6.20
N ILE A 48 -14.71 -7.03 5.51
CA ILE A 48 -15.87 -7.92 5.60
C ILE A 48 -16.04 -8.43 7.04
N LYS A 49 -14.94 -8.82 7.70
CA LYS A 49 -14.97 -9.25 9.10
C LYS A 49 -15.43 -8.14 10.04
N LEU A 50 -14.86 -6.94 9.91
CA LEU A 50 -15.27 -5.74 10.65
C LEU A 50 -16.76 -5.44 10.46
N ASN A 51 -17.27 -5.52 9.22
CA ASN A 51 -18.68 -5.27 8.93
C ASN A 51 -19.60 -6.31 9.59
N LYS A 52 -19.19 -7.59 9.61
CA LYS A 52 -19.92 -8.63 10.35
C LYS A 52 -19.94 -8.34 11.85
N ASP A 53 -18.80 -7.96 12.40
CA ASP A 53 -18.71 -7.66 13.83
C ASP A 53 -19.56 -6.44 14.21
N ILE A 54 -19.60 -5.39 13.39
CA ILE A 54 -20.47 -4.22 13.59
C ILE A 54 -21.95 -4.62 13.62
N LYS A 55 -22.38 -5.50 12.70
CA LYS A 55 -23.75 -6.01 12.70
C LYS A 55 -24.06 -6.80 13.97
N GLU A 56 -23.14 -7.66 14.41
CA GLU A 56 -23.31 -8.42 15.64
C GLU A 56 -23.36 -7.53 16.89
N ILE A 57 -22.52 -6.49 16.94
CA ILE A 57 -22.58 -5.45 17.98
C ILE A 57 -23.97 -4.78 18.00
N GLY A 58 -24.51 -4.44 16.82
CA GLY A 58 -25.86 -3.88 16.69
C GLY A 58 -26.93 -4.81 17.26
N LEU A 59 -26.91 -6.09 16.88
CA LEU A 59 -27.85 -7.10 17.38
C LEU A 59 -27.76 -7.29 18.90
N ILE A 60 -26.55 -7.32 19.47
CA ILE A 60 -26.39 -7.43 20.92
C ILE A 60 -26.94 -6.17 21.61
N ASN A 61 -26.77 -5.00 21.01
CA ASN A 61 -27.27 -3.75 21.57
C ASN A 61 -28.80 -3.68 21.55
N GLU A 62 -29.43 -4.11 20.46
CA GLU A 62 -30.88 -4.27 20.36
C GLU A 62 -31.41 -5.27 21.41
N ALA A 63 -30.78 -6.45 21.50
CA ALA A 63 -31.15 -7.44 22.51
C ALA A 63 -30.99 -6.94 23.95
N LEU A 64 -30.05 -6.02 24.21
CA LEU A 64 -29.90 -5.38 25.52
C LEU A 64 -30.99 -4.35 25.81
N ALA A 65 -31.47 -3.64 24.79
CA ALA A 65 -32.56 -2.67 24.90
C ALA A 65 -33.91 -3.33 25.16
N ASP A 66 -34.12 -4.53 24.61
CA ASP A 66 -35.36 -5.30 24.77
C ASP A 66 -35.47 -6.05 26.12
N ILE A 67 -34.42 -6.04 26.94
CA ILE A 67 -34.46 -6.67 28.28
C ILE A 67 -35.10 -5.70 29.29
N PRO A 68 -36.24 -6.07 29.91
CA PRO A 68 -36.89 -5.25 30.94
C PRO A 68 -35.98 -5.02 32.16
N GLU A 69 -36.21 -3.94 32.91
CA GLU A 69 -35.36 -3.55 34.06
C GLU A 69 -35.33 -4.60 35.17
N ASP A 70 -36.46 -5.24 35.41
CA ASP A 70 -36.74 -6.37 36.28
C ASP A 70 -36.47 -7.73 35.62
N GLY A 71 -35.94 -7.70 34.38
CA GLY A 71 -35.54 -8.88 33.63
C GLY A 71 -34.31 -9.59 34.18
N ASN A 72 -33.94 -10.70 33.52
CA ASN A 72 -32.84 -11.57 33.95
C ASN A 72 -31.48 -10.82 33.98
N HIS A 73 -31.10 -10.29 35.15
CA HIS A 73 -29.84 -9.58 35.37
C HIS A 73 -28.60 -10.38 34.96
N LEU A 74 -28.63 -11.71 35.11
CA LEU A 74 -27.52 -12.57 34.69
C LEU A 74 -27.37 -12.58 33.16
N ALA A 75 -28.47 -12.66 32.43
CA ALA A 75 -28.47 -12.59 30.96
C ALA A 75 -27.98 -11.22 30.48
N LYS A 76 -28.48 -10.12 31.08
CA LYS A 76 -28.04 -8.75 30.79
C LYS A 76 -26.53 -8.57 31.01
N LYS A 77 -26.00 -9.07 32.14
CA LYS A 77 -24.55 -9.01 32.44
C LYS A 77 -23.71 -9.81 31.45
N LYS A 78 -24.17 -10.99 31.03
CA LYS A 78 -23.48 -11.81 30.01
C LYS A 78 -23.45 -11.11 28.65
N LEU A 79 -24.57 -10.53 28.23
CA LEU A 79 -24.65 -9.77 26.98
C LEU A 79 -23.75 -8.53 27.01
N LEU A 80 -23.75 -7.77 28.10
CA LEU A 80 -22.84 -6.62 28.27
C LEU A 80 -21.37 -7.03 28.20
N THR A 81 -21.01 -8.17 28.81
CA THR A 81 -19.64 -8.71 28.72
C THR A 81 -19.29 -9.09 27.29
N SER A 82 -20.21 -9.75 26.58
CA SER A 82 -20.01 -10.14 25.17
C SER A 82 -19.89 -8.91 24.27
N LEU A 83 -20.75 -7.91 24.46
CA LEU A 83 -20.72 -6.64 23.74
C LEU A 83 -19.37 -5.94 23.90
N ARG A 84 -18.91 -5.76 25.14
CA ARG A 84 -17.61 -5.16 25.42
C ARG A 84 -16.48 -5.91 24.73
N ARG A 85 -16.45 -7.24 24.86
CA ARG A 85 -15.44 -8.07 24.21
C ARG A 85 -15.44 -7.86 22.70
N LYS A 86 -16.63 -7.92 22.07
CA LYS A 86 -16.78 -7.78 20.62
C LYS A 86 -16.32 -6.40 20.14
N ILE A 87 -16.69 -5.33 20.85
CA ILE A 87 -16.22 -3.96 20.57
C ILE A 87 -14.69 -3.89 20.61
N PHE A 88 -14.06 -4.45 21.66
CA PHE A 88 -12.60 -4.45 21.76
C PHE A 88 -11.92 -5.26 20.65
N GLU A 89 -12.45 -6.43 20.29
CA GLU A 89 -11.94 -7.25 19.19
C GLU A 89 -12.02 -6.49 17.85
N SER A 90 -13.13 -5.82 17.57
CA SER A 90 -13.30 -4.99 16.38
C SER A 90 -12.37 -3.78 16.36
N GLN A 91 -12.17 -3.11 17.51
CA GLN A 91 -11.21 -2.01 17.62
C GLN A 91 -9.78 -2.47 17.32
N PHE A 92 -9.39 -3.64 17.81
CA PHE A 92 -8.07 -4.19 17.55
C PHE A 92 -7.85 -4.47 16.05
N LEU A 93 -8.84 -5.09 15.39
CA LEU A 93 -8.83 -5.30 13.94
C LEU A 93 -8.72 -3.97 13.16
N LEU A 94 -9.47 -2.95 13.56
CA LEU A 94 -9.43 -1.64 12.92
C LEU A 94 -8.05 -0.99 13.06
N ILE A 95 -7.44 -1.05 14.25
CA ILE A 95 -6.10 -0.50 14.50
C ILE A 95 -5.05 -1.21 13.64
N ASP A 96 -5.15 -2.53 13.47
CA ASP A 96 -4.23 -3.29 12.62
C ASP A 96 -4.28 -2.82 11.16
N GLU A 97 -5.48 -2.60 10.61
CA GLU A 97 -5.66 -2.08 9.25
C GLU A 97 -5.17 -0.63 9.11
N ILE A 98 -5.39 0.22 10.12
CA ILE A 98 -4.84 1.59 10.14
C ILE A 98 -3.31 1.56 10.10
N LYS A 99 -2.67 0.71 10.92
CA LYS A 99 -1.21 0.57 10.96
C LYS A 99 -0.65 0.13 9.61
N LYS A 100 -1.26 -0.87 8.95
CA LYS A 100 -0.85 -1.31 7.61
C LYS A 100 -0.94 -0.18 6.59
N SER A 101 -2.03 0.60 6.62
CA SER A 101 -2.20 1.73 5.72
C SER A 101 -1.17 2.84 5.96
N MET A 102 -0.86 3.12 7.24
CA MET A 102 0.17 4.10 7.60
C MET A 102 1.56 3.69 7.16
N LEU A 103 1.92 2.41 7.31
CA LEU A 103 3.22 1.89 6.89
C LEU A 103 3.46 2.09 5.39
N LYS A 104 2.47 1.74 4.55
CA LYS A 104 2.55 1.96 3.10
C LYS A 104 2.70 3.43 2.73
N ALA A 105 1.98 4.30 3.43
CA ALA A 105 2.13 5.74 3.22
C ALA A 105 3.55 6.21 3.56
N ALA A 106 4.16 5.69 4.63
CA ALA A 106 5.53 6.00 5.00
C ALA A 106 6.56 5.46 3.98
N GLU A 107 6.34 4.27 3.43
CA GLU A 107 7.16 3.72 2.33
C GLU A 107 7.10 4.63 1.10
N ALA A 108 5.90 4.99 0.64
CA ALA A 108 5.72 5.89 -0.50
C ALA A 108 6.36 7.28 -0.27
N MET A 109 6.30 7.81 0.95
CA MET A 109 6.99 9.05 1.32
C MET A 109 8.52 8.90 1.27
N THR A 110 9.05 7.74 1.66
CA THR A 110 10.49 7.45 1.60
C THR A 110 10.96 7.41 0.15
N ASP A 111 10.21 6.76 -0.74
CA ASP A 111 10.52 6.70 -2.17
C ASP A 111 10.45 8.08 -2.82
N ALA A 112 9.44 8.89 -2.49
CA ALA A 112 9.37 10.28 -2.92
C ALA A 112 10.58 11.10 -2.43
N GLY A 113 11.02 10.89 -1.19
CA GLY A 113 12.23 11.50 -0.63
C GLY A 113 13.50 11.13 -1.39
N ASN A 114 13.64 9.87 -1.82
CA ASN A 114 14.72 9.42 -2.67
C ASN A 114 14.70 10.12 -4.05
N GLY A 115 13.51 10.25 -4.65
CA GLY A 115 13.31 10.99 -5.90
C GLY A 115 13.72 12.47 -5.81
N ILE A 116 13.34 13.15 -4.72
CA ILE A 116 13.74 14.54 -4.45
C ILE A 116 15.27 14.66 -4.33
N THR A 117 15.92 13.70 -3.67
CA THR A 117 17.38 13.68 -3.52
C THR A 117 18.09 13.54 -4.87
N LEU A 118 17.62 12.64 -5.74
CA LEU A 118 18.14 12.50 -7.10
C LEU A 118 17.96 13.79 -7.91
N MET A 119 16.79 14.44 -7.82
CA MET A 119 16.55 15.72 -8.50
C MET A 119 17.51 16.81 -8.03
N SER A 120 17.79 16.89 -6.73
CA SER A 120 18.80 17.82 -6.18
C SER A 120 20.19 17.56 -6.78
N ASN A 121 20.57 16.29 -6.98
CA ASN A 121 21.83 15.93 -7.60
C ASN A 121 21.89 16.35 -9.07
N PHE A 122 20.82 16.13 -9.84
CA PHE A 122 20.73 16.63 -11.22
C PHE A 122 20.85 18.16 -11.29
N ASN A 123 20.17 18.89 -10.41
CA ASN A 123 20.28 20.35 -10.35
C ASN A 123 21.71 20.82 -10.06
N ARG A 124 22.48 20.06 -9.26
CA ARG A 124 23.92 20.35 -9.03
C ARG A 124 24.76 20.08 -10.27
N MET A 125 24.46 19.02 -11.02
CA MET A 125 25.16 18.71 -12.27
C MET A 125 24.90 19.77 -13.33
N ILE A 126 23.66 20.22 -13.51
CA ILE A 126 23.31 21.31 -14.43
C ILE A 126 24.12 22.56 -14.10
N LYS A 127 24.13 23.00 -12.83
CA LYS A 127 24.95 24.14 -12.40
C LYS A 127 26.45 23.96 -12.65
N ALA A 128 26.95 22.73 -12.67
CA ALA A 128 28.35 22.46 -13.00
C ALA A 128 28.59 22.62 -14.50
N VAL A 129 27.67 22.16 -15.35
CA VAL A 129 27.69 22.34 -16.81
C VAL A 129 27.63 23.82 -17.17
N ASP A 130 26.70 24.58 -16.59
CA ASP A 130 26.56 26.02 -16.84
C ASP A 130 27.89 26.77 -16.61
N LYS A 131 28.64 26.39 -15.56
CA LYS A 131 29.98 26.97 -15.27
C LYS A 131 31.06 26.61 -16.28
N PHE A 132 30.92 25.49 -16.99
CA PHE A 132 31.82 25.15 -18.08
C PHE A 132 31.49 25.96 -19.34
N GLU A 133 30.21 26.20 -19.60
CA GLU A 133 29.76 27.03 -20.73
C GLU A 133 30.16 28.50 -20.57
N GLU A 134 30.12 29.05 -19.35
CA GLU A 134 30.61 30.42 -19.06
C GLU A 134 32.11 30.63 -19.35
N LYS A 135 32.88 29.56 -19.56
CA LYS A 135 34.34 29.60 -19.82
C LYS A 135 34.70 29.40 -21.29
N VAL A 136 33.71 29.23 -22.17
CA VAL A 136 33.85 29.12 -23.63
C VAL A 136 33.57 30.47 -24.26
#